data_AF-A0A7C9AN19-F1
#
_entry.id   AF-A0A7C9AN19-F1
#
_cell.length_a   1.000
_cell.length_b   1.000
_cell.length_c   1.000
_cell.angle_alpha   90.00
_cell.angle_beta   90.00
_cell.angle_gamma   90.00
#
_symmetry.space_group_name_H-M   'P 1'
#
loop_
_entity.id
_entity.type
_entity.pdbx_description
1 polymer ?
#
loop_
_entity_poly.entity_id
_entity_poly.type
_entity_poly.pdbx_seq_one_letter_code
_entity_poly.pdbx_strand_id
1 'polypeptide(L)'
;ENLQKAVKTTIEKAEAAVSEGKTFCIARVDVGLDATAVREAVQKVIQQKGISVMVFSVDETANKAVVYAGVPDKGNTWKGLEVSEWLTVALGPLKGRCGKGKGGLAQGQGTDASNVEEAVKLATNFASMKLS
;
A
#
# COMPACT_ATOMS: atom_id res chain seq x y z
N GLU A 1 14.90 -12.86 -4.50
CA GLU A 1 13.69 -13.68 -4.22
C GLU A 1 12.51 -12.82 -3.77
N ASN A 2 12.63 -12.12 -2.63
CA ASN A 2 11.60 -11.21 -2.10
C ASN A 2 11.02 -10.22 -3.11
N LEU A 3 11.87 -9.55 -3.90
CA LEU A 3 11.43 -8.61 -4.94
C LEU A 3 10.43 -9.25 -5.93
N GLN A 4 10.76 -10.42 -6.47
CA GLN A 4 9.89 -11.10 -7.45
C GLN A 4 8.57 -11.55 -6.80
N LYS A 5 8.64 -12.09 -5.57
CA LYS A 5 7.48 -12.49 -4.78
C LYS A 5 6.52 -11.32 -4.52
N ALA A 6 7.05 -10.18 -4.05
CA ALA A 6 6.27 -8.99 -3.77
C ALA A 6 5.61 -8.42 -5.04
N VAL A 7 6.39 -8.30 -6.12
CA VAL A 7 5.89 -7.78 -7.41
C VAL A 7 4.78 -8.68 -7.96
N LYS A 8 5.01 -10.00 -8.06
CA LYS A 8 4.04 -10.93 -8.63
C LYS A 8 2.72 -10.87 -7.88
N THR A 9 2.76 -11.05 -6.56
CA THR A 9 1.57 -11.06 -5.70
C THR A 9 0.78 -9.74 -5.82
N THR A 10 1.48 -8.61 -5.82
CA THR A 10 0.83 -7.30 -5.88
C THR A 10 0.20 -7.04 -7.25
N ILE A 11 0.86 -7.45 -8.34
CA ILE A 11 0.32 -7.31 -9.69
C ILE A 11 -0.92 -8.17 -9.89
N GLU A 12 -0.93 -9.42 -9.41
CA GLU A 12 -2.11 -10.30 -9.46
C GLU A 12 -3.30 -9.68 -8.71
N LYS A 13 -3.06 -9.10 -7.52
CA LYS A 13 -4.09 -8.38 -6.75
C LYS A 13 -4.58 -7.12 -7.46
N ALA A 14 -3.66 -6.36 -8.08
CA ALA A 14 -4.02 -5.17 -8.84
C ALA A 14 -4.85 -5.53 -10.08
N GLU A 15 -4.50 -6.61 -10.78
CA GLU A 15 -5.23 -7.10 -11.94
C GLU A 15 -6.66 -7.51 -11.58
N ALA A 16 -6.84 -8.29 -10.52
CA ALA A 16 -8.17 -8.63 -10.02
C ALA A 16 -9.00 -7.38 -9.68
N ALA A 17 -8.41 -6.40 -9.00
CA ALA A 17 -9.08 -5.15 -8.66
C ALA A 17 -9.51 -4.36 -9.92
N VAL A 18 -8.64 -4.27 -10.93
CA VAL A 18 -8.98 -3.62 -12.22
C VAL A 18 -10.11 -4.36 -12.93
N SER A 19 -10.08 -5.70 -12.96
CA SER A 19 -11.15 -6.51 -13.55
C SER A 19 -12.50 -6.33 -12.84
N GLU A 20 -12.49 -6.03 -11.54
CA GLU A 20 -13.66 -5.66 -10.75
C GLU A 20 -14.08 -4.18 -10.90
N GLY A 21 -13.39 -3.40 -11.74
CA GLY A 21 -13.67 -1.98 -11.96
C GLY A 21 -13.17 -1.06 -10.84
N LYS A 22 -12.34 -1.55 -9.93
CA LYS A 22 -11.77 -0.74 -8.83
C LYS A 22 -10.63 0.14 -9.33
N THR A 23 -10.50 1.32 -8.72
CA THR A 23 -9.45 2.30 -9.00
C THR A 23 -8.28 2.25 -8.00
N PHE A 24 -8.31 1.29 -7.09
CA PHE A 24 -7.24 1.01 -6.14
C PHE A 24 -7.17 -0.48 -5.79
N CYS A 25 -6.03 -0.92 -5.27
CA CYS A 25 -5.88 -2.24 -4.67
C CYS A 25 -5.07 -2.19 -3.37
N ILE A 26 -5.27 -3.19 -2.50
CA ILE A 26 -4.45 -3.42 -1.32
C ILE A 26 -3.91 -4.84 -1.39
N ALA A 27 -2.60 -5.00 -1.14
CA ALA A 27 -1.95 -6.29 -1.13
C ALA A 27 -1.20 -6.52 0.20
N ARG A 28 -1.18 -7.77 0.63
CA ARG A 28 -0.29 -8.26 1.68
C ARG A 28 0.73 -9.17 1.02
N VAL A 29 2.00 -8.92 1.30
CA VAL A 29 3.12 -9.72 0.83
C VAL A 29 3.93 -10.20 2.02
N ASP A 30 4.63 -11.30 1.84
CA ASP A 30 5.44 -11.91 2.88
C ASP A 30 6.92 -11.81 2.49
N VAL A 31 7.49 -10.64 2.75
CA VAL A 31 8.92 -10.33 2.48
C VAL A 31 9.61 -9.70 3.69
N GLY A 32 9.03 -9.89 4.88
CA GLY A 32 9.54 -9.32 6.13
C GLY A 32 9.61 -7.78 6.07
N LEU A 33 10.77 -7.23 6.44
CA LEU A 33 11.02 -5.78 6.45
C LEU A 33 11.73 -5.26 5.19
N ASP A 34 11.70 -6.02 4.08
CA ASP A 34 12.31 -5.62 2.80
C ASP A 34 11.51 -4.48 2.13
N ALA A 35 11.72 -3.26 2.61
CA ALA A 35 11.08 -2.05 2.10
C ALA A 35 11.33 -1.81 0.62
N THR A 36 12.48 -2.26 0.09
CA THR A 36 12.81 -2.13 -1.34
C THR A 36 11.90 -3.01 -2.18
N ALA A 37 11.70 -4.27 -1.79
CA ALA A 37 10.78 -5.17 -2.48
C ALA A 37 9.33 -4.64 -2.47
N VAL A 38 8.87 -4.12 -1.33
CA VAL A 38 7.53 -3.53 -1.18
C VAL A 38 7.37 -2.28 -2.05
N ARG A 39 8.38 -1.39 -2.04
CA ARG A 39 8.39 -0.17 -2.88
C ARG A 39 8.32 -0.50 -4.37
N GLU A 40 9.17 -1.41 -4.83
CA GLU A 40 9.20 -1.81 -6.24
C GLU A 40 7.87 -2.43 -6.70
N ALA A 41 7.21 -3.21 -5.84
CA ALA A 41 5.88 -3.73 -6.12
C ALA A 41 4.85 -2.62 -6.32
N VAL A 42 4.84 -1.60 -5.46
CA VAL A 42 3.99 -0.41 -5.61
C VAL A 42 4.27 0.33 -6.91
N GLN A 43 5.55 0.62 -7.20
CA GLN A 43 5.91 1.36 -8.41
C GLN A 43 5.49 0.63 -9.69
N LYS A 44 5.65 -0.70 -9.74
CA LYS A 44 5.21 -1.50 -10.89
C LYS A 44 3.70 -1.49 -11.09
N VAL A 45 2.91 -1.54 -10.03
CA VAL A 45 1.44 -1.46 -10.15
C VAL A 45 1.02 -0.12 -10.70
N ILE A 46 1.59 0.97 -10.20
CA ILE A 46 1.33 2.32 -10.72
C ILE A 46 1.69 2.39 -12.20
N GLN A 47 2.87 1.90 -12.58
CA GLN A 47 3.34 1.93 -13.96
C GLN A 47 2.48 1.08 -14.91
N GLN A 48 2.09 -0.13 -14.50
CA GLN A 48 1.43 -1.10 -15.39
C GLN A 48 -0.10 -1.00 -15.40
N LYS A 49 -0.69 -0.69 -14.24
CA LYS A 49 -2.15 -0.71 -14.04
C LYS A 49 -2.73 0.70 -13.86
N GLY A 50 -1.92 1.70 -13.48
CA GLY A 50 -2.36 3.08 -13.38
C GLY A 50 -3.44 3.32 -12.30
N ILE A 51 -3.44 2.49 -11.25
CA ILE A 51 -4.35 2.57 -10.09
C ILE A 51 -3.57 2.87 -8.81
N SER A 52 -4.28 3.36 -7.78
CA SER A 52 -3.69 3.50 -6.43
C SER A 52 -3.42 2.14 -5.81
N VAL A 53 -2.35 2.04 -5.03
CA VAL A 53 -1.93 0.78 -4.43
C VAL A 53 -1.35 1.01 -3.04
N MET A 54 -1.66 0.09 -2.13
CA MET A 54 -0.99 -0.01 -0.84
C MET A 54 -0.55 -1.45 -0.61
N VAL A 55 0.70 -1.62 -0.16
CA VAL A 55 1.29 -2.94 0.08
C VAL A 55 1.77 -3.01 1.52
N PHE A 56 1.32 -4.05 2.21
CA PHE A 56 1.72 -4.39 3.57
C PHE A 56 2.68 -5.58 3.51
N SER A 57 3.78 -5.51 4.25
CA SER A 57 4.64 -6.65 4.55
C SER A 57 4.84 -6.75 6.04
N VAL A 58 4.68 -7.96 6.58
CA VAL A 58 4.79 -8.24 8.01
C VAL A 58 6.02 -9.09 8.27
N ASP A 59 6.76 -8.74 9.31
CA ASP A 59 7.74 -9.59 9.96
C ASP A 59 7.16 -10.03 11.31
N GLU A 60 6.68 -11.28 11.36
CA GLU A 60 6.07 -11.85 12.55
C GLU A 60 7.08 -12.04 13.69
N THR A 61 8.36 -12.29 13.36
CA THR A 61 9.42 -12.51 14.35
C THR A 61 9.74 -11.22 15.08
N ALA A 62 9.81 -10.11 14.34
CA ALA A 62 10.06 -8.79 14.90
C ALA A 62 8.79 -8.06 15.39
N ASN A 63 7.60 -8.64 15.18
CA ASN A 63 6.29 -8.00 15.33
C ASN A 63 6.24 -6.61 14.66
N LYS A 64 6.77 -6.50 13.44
CA LYS A 64 6.85 -5.24 12.69
C LYS A 64 6.15 -5.36 11.36
N ALA A 65 5.66 -4.23 10.86
CA ALA A 65 5.03 -4.16 9.54
C ALA A 65 5.62 -2.98 8.76
N VAL A 66 6.03 -3.22 7.52
CA VAL A 66 6.36 -2.17 6.55
C VAL A 66 5.17 -1.97 5.63
N VAL A 67 4.80 -0.71 5.43
CA VAL A 67 3.72 -0.35 4.53
C VAL A 67 4.23 0.68 3.54
N TYR A 68 3.99 0.44 2.26
CA TYR A 68 4.28 1.38 1.19
C TYR A 68 3.00 1.64 0.41
N ALA A 69 2.71 2.92 0.16
CA ALA A 69 1.56 3.35 -0.58
C ALA A 69 1.99 4.21 -1.77
N GLY A 70 1.19 4.15 -2.83
CA GLY A 70 1.41 4.97 -3.99
C GLY A 70 0.13 5.26 -4.74
N VAL A 71 0.07 6.51 -5.21
CA VAL A 71 -1.06 7.12 -5.88
C VAL A 71 -0.55 7.65 -7.23
N PRO A 72 -1.08 7.18 -8.37
CA PRO A 72 -0.64 7.64 -9.68
C PRO A 72 -0.85 9.14 -9.84
N ASP A 73 0.18 9.83 -10.32
CA ASP A 73 0.04 11.22 -10.76
C ASP A 73 -0.69 11.24 -12.11
N LYS A 74 -1.98 11.59 -12.08
CA LYS A 74 -2.82 11.74 -13.30
C LYS A 74 -3.01 13.21 -13.70
N GLY A 75 -2.12 14.11 -13.28
CA GLY A 75 -2.28 15.56 -13.48
C GLY A 75 -3.44 16.14 -12.64
N ASN A 76 -3.89 17.36 -12.99
CA ASN A 76 -4.91 18.19 -12.29
C ASN A 76 -6.30 17.54 -12.05
N THR A 77 -6.45 16.23 -12.21
CA THR A 77 -7.70 15.48 -12.10
C THR A 77 -7.75 14.55 -10.88
N TRP A 78 -6.87 14.70 -9.89
CA TRP A 78 -6.93 13.81 -8.72
C TRP A 78 -8.14 14.07 -7.82
N LYS A 79 -9.05 13.10 -7.82
CA LYS A 79 -10.13 12.90 -6.86
C LYS A 79 -9.55 12.47 -5.50
N GLY A 80 -9.24 13.43 -4.64
CA GLY A 80 -9.39 13.35 -3.18
C GLY A 80 -8.51 12.44 -2.32
N LEU A 81 -7.88 11.38 -2.83
CA LEU A 81 -7.07 10.45 -2.02
C LEU A 81 -5.62 10.93 -1.88
N GLU A 82 -5.28 11.59 -0.78
CA GLU A 82 -3.90 11.98 -0.49
C GLU A 82 -3.11 10.79 0.08
N VAL A 83 -1.92 10.52 -0.47
CA VAL A 83 -1.14 9.30 -0.17
C VAL A 83 -0.64 9.24 1.28
N SER A 84 -0.28 10.38 1.86
CA SER A 84 0.25 10.47 3.22
C SER A 84 -0.86 10.30 4.26
N GLU A 85 -2.03 10.88 4.03
CA GLU A 85 -3.26 10.68 4.81
C GLU A 85 -3.68 9.21 4.76
N TRP A 86 -3.74 8.64 3.55
CA TRP A 86 -4.12 7.25 3.37
C TRP A 86 -3.21 6.29 4.13
N LEU A 87 -1.89 6.51 4.02
CA LEU A 87 -0.89 5.74 4.73
C LEU A 87 -0.93 5.96 6.25
N THR A 88 -1.18 7.19 6.70
CA THR A 88 -1.31 7.51 8.13
C THR A 88 -2.46 6.76 8.77
N VAL A 89 -3.62 6.70 8.08
CA VAL A 89 -4.78 5.91 8.52
C VAL A 89 -4.44 4.42 8.63
N ALA A 90 -3.74 3.88 7.62
CA ALA A 90 -3.31 2.49 7.62
C ALA A 90 -2.32 2.16 8.75
N LEU A 91 -1.42 3.09 9.10
CA LEU A 91 -0.39 2.87 10.11
C LEU A 91 -0.90 3.02 11.56
N GLY A 92 -2.08 3.62 11.78
CA GLY A 92 -2.66 3.82 13.10
C GLY A 92 -2.72 2.54 13.95
N PRO A 93 -3.39 1.47 13.48
CA PRO A 93 -3.45 0.19 14.20
C PRO A 93 -2.08 -0.47 14.41
N LEU A 94 -1.13 -0.21 13.50
CA LEU A 94 0.22 -0.76 13.53
C LEU A 94 1.17 -0.01 14.49
N LYS A 95 0.67 1.02 15.20
CA LYS A 95 1.49 1.97 16.00
C LYS A 95 2.63 2.58 15.18
N GLY A 96 2.40 2.75 13.88
CA GLY A 96 3.40 3.22 12.93
C GLY A 96 3.34 4.73 12.69
N ARG A 97 4.35 5.22 11.97
CA ARG A 97 4.39 6.61 11.51
C ARG A 97 4.66 6.66 10.02
N CYS A 98 3.94 7.54 9.33
CA CYS A 98 4.20 7.86 7.93
C CYS A 98 5.52 8.64 7.85
N GLY A 99 6.42 8.20 6.98
CA GLY A 99 7.59 8.97 6.58
C GLY A 99 7.21 10.15 5.69
N LYS A 100 8.20 10.94 5.26
CA LYS A 100 7.98 12.06 4.34
C LYS A 100 7.52 11.52 2.97
N GLY A 101 6.24 11.65 2.67
CA GLY A 101 5.69 11.36 1.34
C GLY A 101 6.24 12.34 0.29
N LYS A 102 6.53 11.84 -0.91
CA LYS A 102 6.99 12.66 -2.06
C LYS A 102 6.54 12.04 -3.37
N GLY A 103 6.01 12.86 -4.28
CA GLY A 103 5.68 12.46 -5.65
C GLY A 103 4.62 11.35 -5.73
N GLY A 104 3.56 11.45 -4.92
CA GLY A 104 2.49 10.44 -4.89
C GLY A 104 2.87 9.12 -4.22
N LEU A 105 4.04 9.04 -3.59
CA LEU A 105 4.52 7.85 -2.86
C LEU A 105 4.73 8.17 -1.39
N ALA A 106 4.38 7.23 -0.51
CA ALA A 106 4.67 7.32 0.91
C ALA A 106 5.01 5.94 1.49
N GLN A 107 5.80 5.93 2.57
CA GLN A 107 6.19 4.72 3.27
C GLN A 107 6.13 4.95 4.79
N GLY A 108 5.82 3.90 5.54
CA GLY A 108 5.99 3.88 6.97
C GLY A 108 6.23 2.48 7.51
N GLN A 109 6.51 2.42 8.80
CA GLN A 109 6.70 1.18 9.53
C GLN A 109 5.94 1.25 10.85
N GLY A 110 5.31 0.14 11.23
CA GLY A 110 4.69 -0.07 12.53
C GLY A 110 5.39 -1.16 13.32
N THR A 111 5.19 -1.13 14.64
CA THR A 111 5.77 -2.05 15.63
C THR A 111 4.72 -2.98 16.24
N ASP A 112 3.53 -3.05 15.65
CA ASP A 112 2.45 -3.91 16.10
C ASP A 112 1.77 -4.58 14.92
N ALA A 113 2.43 -5.60 14.37
CA ALA A 113 1.94 -6.30 13.18
C ALA A 113 0.67 -7.13 13.42
N SER A 114 0.34 -7.40 14.69
CA SER A 114 -0.87 -8.14 15.09
C SER A 114 -2.16 -7.49 14.57
N ASN A 115 -2.16 -6.18 14.34
CA ASN A 115 -3.32 -5.42 13.87
C ASN A 115 -3.30 -5.16 12.35
N VAL A 116 -2.55 -5.94 11.57
CA VAL A 116 -2.46 -5.75 10.10
C VAL A 116 -3.80 -5.88 9.40
N GLU A 117 -4.69 -6.75 9.85
CA GLU A 117 -6.02 -6.90 9.24
C GLU A 117 -6.91 -5.67 9.47
N GLU A 118 -6.81 -5.05 10.65
CA GLU A 118 -7.48 -3.78 10.94
C GLU A 118 -6.90 -2.64 10.09
N ALA A 119 -5.57 -2.59 9.95
CA ALA A 119 -4.89 -1.63 9.09
C ALA A 119 -5.34 -1.74 7.62
N VAL A 120 -5.42 -2.96 7.08
CA VAL A 120 -5.93 -3.23 5.72
C VAL A 120 -7.38 -2.78 5.57
N LYS A 121 -8.23 -3.06 6.57
CA LYS A 121 -9.64 -2.64 6.56
C LYS A 121 -9.79 -1.11 6.55
N LEU A 122 -9.06 -0.41 7.43
CA LEU A 122 -9.10 1.06 7.49
C LEU A 122 -8.59 1.70 6.20
N ALA A 123 -7.49 1.17 5.65
CA ALA A 123 -6.95 1.62 4.37
C ALA A 123 -7.96 1.41 3.22
N THR A 124 -8.63 0.25 3.18
CA THR A 124 -9.65 -0.04 2.16
C THR A 124 -10.80 0.96 2.24
N ASN A 125 -11.36 1.15 3.44
CA ASN A 125 -12.48 2.06 3.66
C ASN A 125 -12.13 3.50 3.29
N PHE A 126 -10.95 3.97 3.70
CA PHE A 126 -10.50 5.32 3.38
C PHE A 126 -10.37 5.55 1.87
N ALA A 127 -9.75 4.60 1.15
CA ALA A 127 -9.63 4.68 -0.31
C ALA A 127 -10.99 4.66 -0.99
N SER A 128 -11.89 3.74 -0.59
CA SER A 128 -13.25 3.67 -1.11
C SER A 128 -14.03 4.98 -0.91
N MET A 129 -13.90 5.62 0.25
CA MET A 129 -14.57 6.90 0.54
C MET A 129 -14.02 8.08 -0.28
N LYS A 130 -12.71 8.10 -0.54
CA LYS A 130 -12.06 9.19 -1.28
C LYS A 130 -12.18 9.05 -2.80
N LEU A 131 -12.37 7.83 -3.29
CA LEU A 131 -12.41 7.50 -4.72
C LEU A 131 -13.82 7.17 -5.24
N SER A 132 -14.85 7.20 -4.37
CA SER A 132 -16.27 7.11 -4.75
C SER A 132 -16.75 8.33 -5.53
#